data_AF-A0A317JSJ3-F1
#
_entry.id   AF-A0A317JSJ3-F1
#
_cell.length_a   1.000
_cell.length_b   1.000
_cell.length_c   1.000
_cell.angle_alpha   90.00
_cell.angle_beta   90.00
_cell.angle_gamma   90.00
#
_symmetry.space_group_name_H-M   'P 1'
#
loop_
_entity.id
_entity.type
_entity.pdbx_description
1 polymer ?
#
loop_
_entity_poly.entity_id
_entity_poly.type
_entity_poly.pdbx_seq_one_letter_code
_entity_poly.pdbx_strand_id
1 'polypeptide(L)'
;GGAEGTDLDGGGAEANSSGEVVIAYEPVWAIGTGKVAGPEQVREAHAFIHGLLRELQMPDVPILYGGSVKADNAAALSAIPHVSGFLVGGASLDVPSFLSIVDACKSPSSS
;
A
#
# COMPACT_ATOMS: atom_id res chain seq x y z
N GLY A 1 55.12 -11.17 -17.00
CA GLY A 1 54.38 -9.90 -17.18
C GLY A 1 52.91 -10.24 -17.26
N GLY A 2 52.06 -9.47 -16.58
CA GLY A 2 50.64 -9.75 -16.30
C GLY A 2 49.74 -10.04 -17.50
N ALA A 3 48.47 -10.39 -17.32
CA ALA A 3 47.55 -9.97 -16.27
C ALA A 3 46.46 -11.03 -15.95
N GLU A 4 45.87 -10.88 -14.77
CA GLU A 4 44.58 -11.45 -14.35
C GLU A 4 43.43 -11.12 -15.32
N GLY A 5 42.43 -12.00 -15.41
CA GLY A 5 41.24 -11.79 -16.23
C GLY A 5 40.16 -12.86 -15.99
N THR A 6 39.56 -12.79 -14.80
CA THR A 6 38.14 -13.05 -14.45
C THR A 6 37.40 -14.24 -15.08
N ASP A 7 37.12 -15.25 -14.25
CA ASP A 7 35.91 -16.06 -14.34
C ASP A 7 34.68 -15.13 -14.31
N LEU A 8 33.93 -15.08 -15.41
CA LEU A 8 32.58 -14.53 -15.40
C LEU A 8 31.62 -15.68 -15.66
N ASP A 9 31.08 -16.12 -14.52
CA ASP A 9 30.04 -17.09 -14.32
C ASP A 9 28.83 -16.84 -15.23
N GLY A 10 28.16 -17.93 -15.58
CA GLY A 10 27.05 -17.95 -16.52
C GLY A 10 25.99 -16.92 -16.14
N GLY A 11 25.70 -16.02 -17.07
CA GLY A 11 24.51 -15.18 -17.04
C GLY A 11 23.26 -16.05 -17.18
N GLY A 12 22.92 -16.75 -16.10
CA GLY A 12 21.56 -17.19 -15.86
C GLY A 12 20.73 -15.93 -15.76
N ALA A 13 19.89 -15.71 -16.76
CA ALA A 13 18.74 -14.85 -16.60
C ALA A 13 17.89 -15.47 -15.49
N GLU A 14 18.17 -15.07 -14.24
CA GLU A 14 17.22 -15.19 -13.13
C GLU A 14 15.96 -14.51 -13.62
N ALA A 15 14.95 -15.31 -13.98
CA ALA A 15 13.65 -14.81 -14.34
C ALA A 15 13.10 -14.05 -13.14
N ASN A 16 13.29 -12.73 -13.14
CA ASN A 16 12.65 -11.78 -12.25
C ASN A 16 11.15 -11.81 -12.50
N SER A 17 10.45 -12.76 -11.86
CA SER A 17 9.00 -12.92 -11.89
C SER A 17 8.26 -11.84 -11.09
N SER A 18 8.77 -10.60 -11.08
CA SER A 18 8.23 -9.51 -10.28
C SER A 18 7.01 -8.89 -10.96
N GLY A 19 5.93 -9.67 -11.08
CA GLY A 19 4.60 -9.08 -11.08
C GLY A 19 4.43 -8.39 -9.72
N GLU A 20 4.41 -7.06 -9.71
CA GLU A 20 4.33 -6.26 -8.48
C GLU A 20 3.06 -6.63 -7.71
N VAL A 21 3.23 -7.30 -6.55
CA VAL A 21 2.11 -7.67 -5.66
C VAL A 21 1.81 -6.52 -4.72
N VAL A 22 0.53 -6.23 -4.55
CA VAL A 22 0.00 -5.31 -3.54
C VAL A 22 -1.06 -6.02 -2.71
N ILE A 23 -1.12 -5.72 -1.41
CA ILE A 23 -2.16 -6.24 -0.50
C ILE A 23 -3.19 -5.15 -0.27
N ALA A 24 -4.48 -5.47 -0.39
CA ALA A 24 -5.57 -4.60 0.03
C ALA A 24 -6.27 -5.20 1.26
N TYR A 25 -6.26 -4.49 2.38
CA TYR A 25 -7.03 -4.85 3.57
C TYR A 25 -8.46 -4.31 3.46
N GLU A 26 -9.45 -5.20 3.36
CA GLU A 26 -10.86 -4.84 3.37
C GLU A 26 -11.53 -5.22 4.70
N PRO A 27 -11.98 -4.25 5.52
CA PRO A 27 -12.76 -4.51 6.71
C PRO A 27 -14.21 -4.89 6.33
N VAL A 28 -14.42 -6.10 5.82
CA VAL A 28 -15.73 -6.56 5.31
C VAL A 28 -16.87 -6.45 6.33
N TRP A 29 -16.56 -6.54 7.62
CA TRP A 29 -17.51 -6.34 8.71
C TRP A 29 -18.12 -4.93 8.77
N ALA A 30 -17.48 -3.94 8.15
CA ALA A 30 -17.93 -2.55 8.06
C ALA A 30 -18.72 -2.26 6.76
N ILE A 31 -18.71 -3.16 5.77
CA ILE A 31 -19.37 -2.94 4.48
C ILE A 31 -20.89 -3.05 4.61
N GLY A 32 -21.64 -2.06 4.13
CA GLY A 32 -23.11 -2.07 4.11
C GLY A 32 -23.80 -1.92 5.48
N THR A 33 -23.05 -1.71 6.56
CA THR A 33 -23.59 -1.63 7.94
C THR A 33 -23.75 -0.19 8.45
N GLY A 34 -23.31 0.80 7.66
CA GLY A 34 -23.22 2.21 8.10
C GLY A 34 -22.10 2.46 9.11
N LYS A 35 -21.32 1.43 9.49
CA LYS A 35 -20.14 1.56 10.35
C LYS A 35 -18.89 1.77 9.49
N VAL A 36 -17.96 2.57 9.99
CA VAL A 36 -16.66 2.82 9.35
C VAL A 36 -15.59 2.33 10.30
N ALA A 37 -14.57 1.63 9.78
CA ALA A 37 -13.43 1.25 10.61
C ALA A 37 -12.71 2.51 11.09
N GLY A 38 -12.57 2.67 12.41
CA GLY A 38 -11.88 3.80 12.99
C GLY A 38 -10.37 3.74 12.72
N PRO A 39 -9.63 4.87 12.81
CA PRO A 39 -8.18 4.90 12.58
C PRO A 39 -7.38 3.89 13.40
N GLU A 40 -7.79 3.61 14.65
CA GLU A 40 -7.12 2.61 15.48
C GLU A 40 -7.27 1.19 14.91
N GLN A 41 -8.47 0.84 14.46
CA GLN A 41 -8.73 -0.47 13.86
C GLN A 41 -7.95 -0.65 12.56
N VAL A 42 -7.80 0.42 11.78
CA VAL A 42 -6.96 0.42 10.58
C VAL A 42 -5.49 0.23 10.95
N ARG A 43 -4.99 0.93 11.97
CA ARG A 43 -3.62 0.78 12.47
C ARG A 43 -3.32 -0.64 12.92
N GLU A 44 -4.19 -1.22 13.76
CA GLU A 44 -4.03 -2.58 14.28
C GLU A 44 -3.97 -3.61 13.14
N ALA A 45 -4.89 -3.51 12.17
CA ALA A 45 -4.92 -4.41 11.03
C ALA A 45 -3.68 -4.28 10.13
N HIS A 46 -3.28 -3.05 9.77
CA HIS A 46 -2.10 -2.81 8.93
C HIS A 46 -0.79 -3.21 9.63
N ALA A 47 -0.65 -2.94 10.93
CA ALA A 47 0.50 -3.38 11.71
C ALA A 47 0.60 -4.91 11.77
N PHE A 48 -0.53 -5.60 11.94
CA PHE A 48 -0.58 -7.07 11.93
C PHE A 48 -0.15 -7.64 10.57
N ILE A 49 -0.72 -7.13 9.46
CA ILE A 49 -0.37 -7.57 8.10
C ILE A 49 1.11 -7.31 7.81
N HIS A 50 1.61 -6.13 8.16
CA HIS A 50 3.03 -5.80 8.01
C HIS A 50 3.94 -6.74 8.84
N GLY A 51 3.51 -7.13 10.05
CA GLY A 51 4.19 -8.15 10.86
C GLY A 51 4.32 -9.48 10.12
N LEU A 52 3.24 -9.98 9.52
CA LEU A 52 3.26 -11.21 8.72
C LEU A 52 4.17 -11.08 7.49
N LEU A 53 4.13 -9.95 6.79
CA LEU A 53 5.01 -9.69 5.65
C LEU A 53 6.49 -9.70 6.04
N ARG A 54 6.84 -9.19 7.23
CA ARG A 54 8.21 -9.28 7.75
C ARG A 54 8.64 -10.72 8.01
N GLU A 55 7.75 -11.54 8.56
CA GLU A 55 8.02 -12.98 8.77
C GLU A 55 8.22 -13.73 7.45
N LEU A 56 7.48 -13.34 6.41
CA LEU A 56 7.60 -13.86 5.05
C LEU A 56 8.77 -13.27 4.25
N GLN A 57 9.59 -12.40 4.85
CA GLN A 57 10.71 -11.72 4.17
C GLN A 57 10.26 -10.84 2.97
N MET A 58 9.06 -10.27 3.06
CA MET A 58 8.44 -9.39 2.05
C MET A 58 8.01 -8.03 2.63
N PRO A 59 8.85 -7.31 3.42
CA PRO A 59 8.43 -6.10 4.15
C PRO A 59 8.02 -4.93 3.25
N ASP A 60 8.48 -4.93 2.00
CA ASP A 60 8.29 -3.81 1.06
C ASP A 60 6.99 -3.93 0.25
N VAL A 61 6.17 -4.97 0.46
CA VAL A 61 4.87 -5.13 -0.20
C VAL A 61 3.93 -4.02 0.29
N PRO A 62 3.39 -3.16 -0.62
CA PRO A 62 2.48 -2.11 -0.21
C PRO A 62 1.18 -2.67 0.35
N ILE A 63 0.65 -2.04 1.40
CA ILE A 63 -0.61 -2.41 2.03
C ILE A 63 -1.60 -1.26 1.85
N LEU A 64 -2.59 -1.45 0.98
CA LEU A 64 -3.68 -0.52 0.75
C LEU A 64 -4.80 -0.76 1.74
N TYR A 65 -5.44 0.33 2.17
CA TYR A 65 -6.72 0.25 2.88
C TYR A 65 -7.88 0.25 1.88
N GLY A 66 -8.73 -0.78 1.93
CA GLY A 66 -9.88 -0.97 1.03
C GLY A 66 -11.25 -0.71 1.67
N GLY A 67 -11.29 -0.08 2.85
CA GLY A 67 -12.56 0.33 3.46
C GLY A 67 -13.14 1.61 2.86
N SER A 68 -14.07 2.24 3.59
CA SER A 68 -14.74 3.47 3.14
C SER A 68 -13.78 4.68 3.17
N VAL A 69 -13.25 5.05 2.01
CA VAL A 69 -12.37 6.21 1.82
C VAL A 69 -13.13 7.35 1.13
N LYS A 70 -12.98 8.55 1.67
CA LYS A 70 -13.55 9.81 1.19
C LYS A 70 -12.53 10.92 1.39
N ALA A 71 -12.73 12.07 0.74
CA ALA A 71 -11.82 13.21 0.86
C ALA A 71 -11.65 13.70 2.32
N ASP A 72 -12.70 13.59 3.13
CA ASP A 72 -12.70 14.05 4.53
C ASP A 72 -11.88 13.15 5.48
N ASN A 73 -11.63 11.89 5.12
CA ASN A 73 -10.89 10.94 5.95
C ASN A 73 -9.57 10.47 5.34
N ALA A 74 -9.35 10.70 4.04
CA ALA A 74 -8.18 10.24 3.30
C ALA A 74 -6.86 10.68 3.95
N ALA A 75 -6.71 11.97 4.27
CA ALA A 75 -5.47 12.49 4.87
C ALA A 75 -5.14 11.85 6.24
N ALA A 76 -6.16 11.62 7.07
CA ALA A 76 -5.98 10.99 8.38
C ALA A 76 -5.62 9.51 8.25
N LEU A 77 -6.25 8.81 7.30
CA LEU A 77 -5.97 7.40 7.03
C LEU A 77 -4.59 7.20 6.40
N SER A 78 -4.15 8.08 5.49
CA SER A 78 -2.83 8.00 4.86
C SER A 78 -1.68 8.28 5.82
N ALA A 79 -1.95 8.98 6.93
CA ALA A 79 -0.97 9.23 7.98
C ALA A 79 -0.77 8.02 8.93
N ILE A 80 -1.57 6.95 8.81
CA ILE A 80 -1.44 5.76 9.65
C ILE A 80 -0.22 4.94 9.17
N PRO A 81 0.67 4.52 10.09
CA PRO A 81 1.80 3.66 9.74
C PRO A 81 1.37 2.42 8.96
N HIS A 82 2.15 2.06 7.93
CA HIS A 82 1.92 0.92 7.04
C HIS A 82 0.67 1.02 6.16
N VAL A 83 -0.04 2.16 6.13
CA VAL A 83 -1.00 2.46 5.06
C VAL A 83 -0.22 3.04 3.89
N SER A 84 -0.12 2.28 2.79
CA SER A 84 0.60 2.69 1.59
C SER A 84 -0.28 3.38 0.56
N GLY A 85 -1.60 3.40 0.77
CA GLY A 85 -2.57 4.00 -0.14
C GLY A 85 -3.97 3.40 0.03
N PHE A 86 -4.82 3.58 -0.98
CA PHE A 86 -6.23 3.19 -0.93
C PHE A 86 -6.66 2.36 -2.13
N LEU A 87 -7.49 1.34 -1.88
CA LEU A 87 -8.31 0.69 -2.90
C LEU A 87 -9.70 1.33 -2.84
N VAL A 88 -9.95 2.32 -3.69
CA VAL A 88 -11.14 3.18 -3.60
C VAL A 88 -12.33 2.54 -4.32
N GLY A 89 -13.41 2.28 -3.58
CA GLY A 89 -14.68 1.77 -4.12
C GLY A 89 -15.52 2.85 -4.82
N GLY A 90 -16.78 3.04 -4.41
CA GLY A 90 -17.75 3.89 -5.12
C GLY A 90 -17.31 5.34 -5.40
N ALA A 91 -16.46 5.93 -4.55
CA ALA A 91 -15.91 7.27 -4.80
C ALA A 91 -14.98 7.35 -6.03
N SER A 92 -14.48 6.21 -6.53
CA SER A 92 -13.70 6.15 -7.78
C SER A 92 -14.55 6.37 -9.04
N LEU A 93 -15.88 6.22 -8.94
CA LEU A 93 -16.81 6.40 -10.06
C LEU A 93 -17.18 7.87 -10.29
N ASP A 94 -16.80 8.77 -9.38
CA ASP A 94 -17.00 10.21 -9.47
C ASP A 94 -15.64 10.91 -9.52
N VAL A 95 -15.31 11.52 -10.67
CA VAL A 95 -13.99 12.11 -10.92
C VAL A 95 -13.61 13.18 -9.87
N PRO A 96 -14.48 14.15 -9.52
CA PRO A 96 -14.17 15.13 -8.48
C PRO A 96 -13.88 14.50 -7.12
N SER A 97 -14.68 13.51 -6.70
CA SER A 97 -14.47 12.79 -5.43
C SER A 97 -13.16 12.03 -5.42
N PHE A 98 -12.85 11.31 -6.49
CA PHE A 98 -11.61 10.55 -6.61
C PHE A 98 -10.38 11.45 -6.58
N LEU A 99 -10.38 12.56 -7.33
CA LEU A 99 -9.29 13.53 -7.31
C LEU A 99 -9.10 14.16 -5.93
N SER A 100 -10.19 14.45 -5.22
CA SER A 100 -10.11 15.01 -3.86
C SER A 100 -9.45 14.03 -2.87
N ILE A 101 -9.66 12.72 -3.03
CA ILE A 101 -8.96 11.68 -2.24
C ILE A 101 -7.46 11.69 -2.55
N VAL A 102 -7.09 11.76 -3.83
CA VAL A 102 -5.68 11.81 -4.26
C VAL A 102 -4.98 13.06 -3.71
N ASP A 103 -5.63 14.22 -3.81
CA ASP A 103 -5.08 15.48 -3.32
C ASP A 103 -4.89 15.49 -1.80
N ALA A 104 -5.82 14.89 -1.04
CA ALA A 104 -5.71 14.73 0.40
C ALA A 104 -4.49 13.88 0.84
N CYS A 105 -3.96 13.03 -0.05
CA CYS A 105 -2.80 12.18 0.21
C CYS A 105 -1.46 12.82 -0.18
N LYS A 106 -1.47 13.94 -0.92
CA LYS A 106 -0.22 14.58 -1.34
C LYS A 106 0.48 15.19 -0.13
N SER A 107 1.75 14.88 0.05
CA SER A 107 2.61 15.60 0.98
C SER A 107 2.64 17.08 0.56
N PRO A 108 2.59 18.06 1.48
CA PRO A 108 2.87 19.44 1.10
C PRO A 108 4.26 19.47 0.47
N SER A 109 4.34 19.96 -0.77
CA SER A 109 5.64 20.12 -1.44
C SER A 109 6.50 21.00 -0.56
N SER A 110 7.58 20.43 -0.01
CA SER A 110 8.58 21.22 0.70
C SER A 110 9.13 22.24 -0.30
N SER A 111 8.86 23.52 -0.02
CA SER A 111 9.36 24.66 -0.80
C SER A 111 10.81 24.96 -0.42
#